data_AF-A0A1Z3HMW9-F1
#
_entry.id   AF-A0A1Z3HMW9-F1
#
_cell.length_a   1.000
_cell.length_b   1.000
_cell.length_c   1.000
_cell.angle_alpha   90.00
_cell.angle_beta   90.00
_cell.angle_gamma   90.00
#
_symmetry.space_group_name_H-M   'P 1'
#
loop_
_entity.id
_entity.type
_entity.pdbx_description
1 polymer ?
#
loop_
_entity_poly.entity_id
_entity_poly.type
_entity_poly.pdbx_seq_one_letter_code
_entity_poly.pdbx_strand_id
1 'polypeptide(L)'
;MALEPVAIASFPLQETDETGCPTDPLRQLIDPWIHHLGQIDGLAKPAQSGIVPDIHYISLTSGQVCRAATGEVAWVRMQQGIASWMGNPAFPLTAELGCFPLGDGMFLQAQDHLEFFIRPTTEVRHRKILIRGLAQLHRYVFSTLALIQTRDQRLSLKRFQQRQRLNQSVTETVVRTLTGVLDPDDLSQDIESPLLAAAGAVGKALGVAIHRRPPQKTPLAPKTP
;
A
#
# COMPACT_ATOMS: atom_id res chain seq x y z
N MET A 1 0.08 15.64 -19.22
CA MET A 1 1.40 15.02 -18.98
C MET A 1 1.35 13.65 -19.60
N ALA A 2 1.85 13.53 -20.84
CA ALA A 2 1.77 12.29 -21.62
C ALA A 2 2.86 11.33 -21.13
N LEU A 3 2.48 10.09 -20.81
CA LEU A 3 3.42 9.01 -20.50
C LEU A 3 3.98 8.50 -21.83
N GLU A 4 5.25 8.77 -22.08
CA GLU A 4 6.00 8.16 -23.18
C GLU A 4 5.96 6.62 -23.00
N PRO A 5 5.54 5.86 -24.03
CA PRO A 5 5.52 4.41 -23.96
C PRO A 5 6.95 3.89 -23.85
N VAL A 6 7.26 3.21 -22.75
CA VAL A 6 8.51 2.46 -22.59
C VAL A 6 8.59 1.44 -23.72
N ALA A 7 9.52 1.65 -24.64
CA ALA A 7 9.84 0.71 -25.70
C ALA A 7 10.41 -0.57 -25.07
N ILE A 8 9.53 -1.53 -24.78
CA ILE A 8 9.93 -2.90 -24.48
C ILE A 8 10.55 -3.41 -25.77
N ALA A 9 11.88 -3.56 -25.81
CA ALA A 9 12.57 -4.18 -26.92
C ALA A 9 11.91 -5.54 -27.19
N SER A 10 11.30 -5.68 -28.36
CA SER A 10 10.72 -6.92 -28.84
C SER A 10 11.86 -7.90 -29.08
N PHE A 11 12.17 -8.72 -28.07
CA PHE A 11 13.01 -9.88 -28.28
C PHE A 11 12.28 -10.82 -29.24
N PRO A 12 12.85 -11.11 -30.43
CA PRO A 12 12.29 -12.12 -31.28
C PRO A 12 12.56 -13.46 -30.60
N LEU A 13 11.57 -13.98 -29.88
CA LEU A 13 11.49 -15.39 -29.54
C LEU A 13 11.20 -16.13 -30.84
N GLN A 14 12.19 -16.21 -31.73
CA GLN A 14 12.21 -17.28 -32.70
C GLN A 14 12.33 -18.57 -31.90
N GLU A 15 11.31 -19.42 -32.01
CA GLU A 15 11.34 -20.82 -31.65
C GLU A 15 12.42 -21.52 -32.46
N THR A 16 13.68 -21.32 -32.11
CA THR A 16 14.72 -22.29 -32.41
C THR A 16 14.63 -23.33 -31.30
N ASP A 17 13.80 -24.34 -31.56
CA ASP A 17 14.14 -25.68 -31.13
C ASP A 17 15.52 -26.01 -31.69
N GLU A 18 16.31 -26.72 -30.89
CA GLU A 18 17.65 -27.25 -31.17
C GLU A 18 18.84 -26.41 -30.65
N THR A 19 19.56 -27.06 -29.73
CA THR A 19 20.96 -26.83 -29.30
C THR A 19 21.27 -25.63 -28.38
N GLY A 20 21.51 -25.95 -27.11
CA GLY A 20 22.37 -25.13 -26.24
C GLY A 20 21.80 -24.88 -24.85
N CYS A 21 22.59 -25.27 -23.84
CA CYS A 21 22.52 -24.73 -22.48
C CYS A 21 22.41 -23.20 -22.55
N PRO A 22 21.67 -22.52 -21.65
CA PRO A 22 21.84 -21.07 -21.49
C PRO A 22 23.34 -20.78 -21.32
N THR A 23 23.91 -20.03 -22.27
CA THR A 23 25.28 -19.53 -22.18
C THR A 23 25.44 -18.81 -20.84
N ASP A 24 26.57 -18.95 -20.15
CA ASP A 24 26.85 -18.25 -18.88
C ASP A 24 26.42 -16.76 -18.82
N PRO A 25 26.50 -15.95 -19.90
CA PRO A 25 25.93 -14.59 -19.90
C PRO A 25 24.42 -14.51 -19.64
N LEU A 26 23.61 -15.48 -20.09
CA LEU A 26 22.17 -15.49 -19.78
C LEU A 26 21.95 -15.68 -18.27
N ARG A 27 22.76 -16.53 -17.63
CA ARG A 27 22.70 -16.79 -16.19
C ARG A 27 23.06 -15.54 -15.39
N GLN A 28 24.10 -14.82 -15.82
CA GLN A 28 24.52 -13.56 -15.22
C GLN A 28 23.45 -12.46 -15.28
N LEU A 29 22.49 -12.56 -16.20
CA LEU A 29 21.36 -11.61 -16.29
C LEU A 29 20.14 -12.08 -15.51
N ILE A 30 19.89 -13.40 -15.47
CA ILE A 30 18.69 -13.98 -14.84
C ILE A 30 18.73 -13.81 -13.33
N ASP A 31 19.85 -14.14 -12.69
CA ASP A 31 19.89 -14.15 -11.22
C ASP A 31 19.69 -12.74 -10.64
N PRO A 32 20.43 -11.70 -11.08
CA PRO A 32 20.20 -10.33 -10.60
C PRO A 32 18.78 -9.82 -10.88
N TRP A 33 18.18 -10.23 -12.00
CA TRP A 33 16.81 -9.88 -12.32
C TRP A 33 15.81 -10.49 -11.35
N ILE A 34 15.95 -11.78 -11.02
CA ILE A 34 15.08 -12.46 -10.04
C ILE A 34 15.26 -11.82 -8.66
N HIS A 35 16.50 -11.51 -8.25
CA HIS A 35 16.77 -10.78 -7.00
C HIS A 35 16.04 -9.44 -6.97
N HIS A 36 16.14 -8.65 -8.04
CA HIS A 36 15.48 -7.35 -8.11
C HIS A 36 13.96 -7.46 -7.96
N LEU A 37 13.34 -8.48 -8.55
CA LEU A 37 11.90 -8.71 -8.42
C LEU A 37 11.46 -9.05 -6.99
N GLY A 38 12.31 -9.71 -6.21
CA GLY A 38 11.99 -10.09 -4.83
C GLY A 38 12.21 -8.96 -3.82
N GLN A 39 12.91 -7.90 -4.23
CA GLN A 39 13.15 -6.69 -3.45
C GLN A 39 12.08 -5.60 -3.67
N ILE A 40 11.03 -5.89 -4.44
CA ILE A 40 9.98 -4.89 -4.69
C ILE A 40 9.23 -4.58 -3.39
N ASP A 41 9.11 -3.30 -3.09
CA ASP A 41 8.39 -2.82 -1.92
C ASP A 41 6.90 -3.21 -1.95
N GLY A 42 6.35 -3.49 -0.77
CA GLY A 42 4.96 -3.89 -0.60
C GLY A 42 4.69 -5.39 -0.81
N LEU A 43 5.71 -6.16 -1.23
CA LEU A 43 5.64 -7.62 -1.18
C LEU A 43 5.50 -8.13 0.26
N ALA A 44 4.79 -9.25 0.41
CA ALA A 44 4.58 -9.87 1.72
C ALA A 44 5.91 -10.28 2.34
N LYS A 45 6.02 -10.16 3.67
CA LYS A 45 7.17 -10.66 4.42
C LYS A 45 6.75 -11.94 5.16
N PRO A 46 7.62 -12.95 5.25
CA PRO A 46 7.28 -14.16 5.96
C PRO A 46 7.08 -13.87 7.44
N ALA A 47 6.04 -14.45 8.05
CA ALA A 47 5.74 -14.27 9.46
C ALA A 47 6.72 -15.02 10.39
N GLN A 48 7.48 -15.98 9.84
CA GLN A 48 8.40 -16.85 10.57
C GLN A 48 9.74 -16.94 9.84
N SER A 49 10.80 -17.25 10.57
CA SER A 49 12.11 -17.56 10.00
C SER A 49 12.01 -18.80 9.12
N GLY A 50 12.14 -18.61 7.81
CA GLY A 50 12.10 -19.70 6.84
C GLY A 50 13.36 -20.56 6.86
N ILE A 51 13.21 -21.82 6.49
CA ILE A 51 14.32 -22.74 6.24
C ILE A 51 15.09 -22.25 5.01
N VAL A 52 16.41 -22.11 5.16
CA VAL A 52 17.34 -21.89 4.05
C VAL A 52 17.84 -23.28 3.63
N PRO A 53 17.57 -23.72 2.39
CA PRO A 53 18.02 -24.99 1.88
C PRO A 53 19.54 -25.09 1.83
N ASP A 54 20.08 -26.22 2.30
CA ASP A 54 21.45 -26.66 1.99
C ASP A 54 21.43 -27.95 1.12
N ILE A 55 20.26 -28.58 0.98
CA ILE A 55 20.08 -29.91 0.39
C ILE A 55 19.13 -29.83 -0.81
N HIS A 56 19.38 -30.67 -1.82
CA HIS A 56 18.53 -30.80 -3.01
C HIS A 56 17.08 -31.19 -2.72
N TYR A 57 16.76 -31.85 -1.60
CA TYR A 57 15.40 -32.30 -1.26
C TYR A 57 14.96 -31.72 0.08
N ILE A 58 13.74 -31.18 0.13
CA ILE A 58 13.16 -30.54 1.31
C ILE A 58 11.73 -31.03 1.50
N SER A 59 11.39 -31.28 2.76
CA SER A 59 10.03 -31.52 3.20
C SER A 59 9.61 -30.42 4.17
N LEU A 60 8.43 -29.83 3.96
CA LEU A 60 7.83 -28.82 4.82
C LEU A 60 6.47 -29.30 5.31
N THR A 61 6.16 -29.00 6.57
CA THR A 61 4.82 -29.17 7.13
C THR A 61 3.98 -27.90 6.94
N SER A 62 2.66 -28.03 7.10
CA SER A 62 1.71 -26.93 6.90
C SER A 62 2.12 -25.67 7.69
N GLY A 63 2.12 -24.53 7.01
CA GLY A 63 2.49 -23.24 7.57
C GLY A 63 3.99 -22.94 7.58
N GLN A 64 4.86 -23.94 7.39
CA GLN A 64 6.31 -23.71 7.31
C GLN A 64 6.69 -22.97 6.03
N VAL A 65 7.81 -22.25 6.12
CA VAL A 65 8.30 -21.38 5.07
C VAL A 65 9.68 -21.82 4.60
N CYS A 66 9.90 -21.79 3.29
CA CYS A 66 11.22 -21.93 2.68
C CYS A 66 11.58 -20.66 1.90
N ARG A 67 12.85 -20.25 2.01
CA ARG A 67 13.41 -19.08 1.32
C ARG A 67 14.73 -19.44 0.66
N ALA A 68 15.08 -18.74 -0.42
CA ALA A 68 16.42 -18.85 -0.99
C ALA A 68 17.47 -18.29 -0.01
N ALA A 69 18.73 -18.75 -0.13
CA ALA A 69 19.85 -18.15 0.56
C ALA A 69 20.09 -16.72 0.06
N THR A 70 20.57 -15.84 0.93
CA THR A 70 20.79 -14.44 0.58
C THR A 70 21.80 -14.32 -0.56
N GLY A 71 21.42 -13.64 -1.64
CA GLY A 71 22.25 -13.43 -2.82
C GLY A 71 22.29 -14.63 -3.78
N GLU A 72 21.46 -15.65 -3.55
CA GLU A 72 21.33 -16.80 -4.45
C GLU A 72 19.91 -16.96 -5.01
N VAL A 73 19.82 -17.52 -6.21
CA VAL A 73 18.56 -17.94 -6.81
C VAL A 73 18.40 -19.45 -6.68
N ALA A 74 17.31 -19.84 -6.02
CA ALA A 74 16.91 -21.23 -5.88
C ALA A 74 15.76 -21.56 -6.83
N TRP A 75 15.94 -22.58 -7.67
CA TRP A 75 14.90 -23.15 -8.52
C TRP A 75 14.23 -24.30 -7.80
N VAL A 76 12.96 -24.11 -7.45
CA VAL A 76 12.15 -25.11 -6.76
C VAL A 76 11.39 -25.96 -7.77
N ARG A 77 11.27 -27.27 -7.51
CA ARG A 77 10.37 -28.16 -8.26
C ARG A 77 9.57 -29.00 -7.30
N MET A 78 8.26 -28.73 -7.24
CA MET A 78 7.34 -29.49 -6.41
C MET A 78 7.26 -30.95 -6.86
N GLN A 79 7.29 -31.87 -5.91
CA GLN A 79 7.00 -33.30 -6.11
C GLN A 79 5.59 -33.61 -5.62
N GLN A 80 5.27 -33.15 -4.43
CA GLN A 80 3.99 -33.41 -3.76
C GLN A 80 3.58 -32.20 -2.92
N GLY A 81 2.26 -32.01 -2.79
CA GLY A 81 1.66 -30.94 -2.00
C GLY A 81 1.50 -29.64 -2.78
N ILE A 82 1.02 -28.62 -2.07
CA ILE A 82 0.73 -27.29 -2.61
C ILE A 82 1.46 -26.24 -1.76
N ALA A 83 2.33 -25.48 -2.42
CA ALA A 83 2.92 -24.29 -1.83
C ALA A 83 2.14 -23.04 -2.26
N SER A 84 2.19 -22.00 -1.45
CA SER A 84 1.76 -20.66 -1.82
C SER A 84 3.00 -19.78 -1.99
N TRP A 85 3.09 -19.09 -3.12
CA TRP A 85 4.12 -18.09 -3.32
C TRP A 85 3.81 -16.85 -2.47
N MET A 86 4.79 -16.39 -1.69
CA MET A 86 4.66 -15.22 -0.80
C MET A 86 3.51 -15.33 0.22
N GLY A 87 3.15 -16.57 0.61
CA GLY A 87 2.05 -16.84 1.54
C GLY A 87 0.66 -16.49 0.97
N ASN A 88 0.55 -16.27 -0.34
CA ASN A 88 -0.71 -15.95 -0.98
C ASN A 88 -1.30 -17.19 -1.68
N PRO A 89 -2.44 -17.74 -1.20
CA PRO A 89 -3.05 -18.93 -1.78
C PRO A 89 -3.57 -18.71 -3.22
N ALA A 90 -3.73 -17.46 -3.68
CA ALA A 90 -4.06 -17.15 -5.07
C ALA A 90 -2.92 -17.47 -6.05
N PHE A 91 -1.71 -17.70 -5.54
CA PHE A 91 -0.52 -18.05 -6.31
C PHE A 91 0.00 -19.43 -5.90
N PRO A 92 -0.75 -20.50 -6.19
CA PRO A 92 -0.35 -21.85 -5.81
C PRO A 92 0.84 -22.32 -6.65
N LEU A 93 1.69 -23.13 -6.05
CA LEU A 93 2.79 -23.81 -6.69
C LEU A 93 2.60 -25.31 -6.48
N THR A 94 2.38 -26.00 -7.60
CA THR A 94 2.06 -27.44 -7.67
C THR A 94 3.07 -28.13 -8.58
N ALA A 95 3.06 -29.46 -8.59
CA ALA A 95 3.95 -30.26 -9.45
C ALA A 95 3.78 -29.95 -10.96
N GLU A 96 2.60 -29.52 -11.39
CA GLU A 96 2.27 -29.23 -12.80
C GLU A 96 2.97 -27.97 -13.35
N LEU A 97 3.30 -27.02 -12.46
CA LEU A 97 4.00 -25.79 -12.82
C LEU A 97 5.45 -26.04 -13.24
N GLY A 98 6.04 -27.14 -12.77
CA GLY A 98 7.43 -27.48 -13.04
C GLY A 98 8.40 -26.71 -12.13
N CYS A 99 9.49 -26.20 -12.69
CA CYS A 99 10.48 -25.45 -11.92
C CYS A 99 10.08 -23.97 -11.79
N PHE A 100 10.18 -23.43 -10.59
CA PHE A 100 9.85 -22.05 -10.27
C PHE A 100 11.04 -21.37 -9.58
N PRO A 101 11.45 -20.16 -9.99
CA PRO A 101 12.56 -19.45 -9.37
C PRO A 101 12.17 -18.70 -8.09
N LEU A 102 13.05 -18.74 -7.10
CA LEU A 102 13.01 -17.94 -5.88
C LEU A 102 14.31 -17.15 -5.74
N GLY A 103 14.20 -15.84 -5.60
CA GLY A 103 15.33 -14.98 -5.21
C GLY A 103 15.15 -14.38 -3.83
N ASP A 104 16.01 -13.43 -3.50
CA ASP A 104 15.97 -12.73 -2.22
C ASP A 104 14.63 -12.05 -1.97
N GLY A 105 14.17 -12.11 -0.73
CA GLY A 105 12.87 -11.54 -0.35
C GLY A 105 11.67 -12.39 -0.78
N MET A 106 11.87 -13.41 -1.62
CA MET A 106 10.83 -14.36 -1.98
C MET A 106 10.80 -15.55 -1.03
N PHE A 107 9.60 -16.08 -0.79
CA PHE A 107 9.44 -17.29 0.01
C PHE A 107 8.26 -18.13 -0.47
N LEU A 108 8.32 -19.41 -0.11
CA LEU A 108 7.24 -20.36 -0.25
C LEU A 108 6.67 -20.67 1.11
N GLN A 109 5.36 -20.78 1.20
CA GLN A 109 4.70 -21.28 2.39
C GLN A 109 3.91 -22.54 2.04
N ALA A 110 4.19 -23.62 2.76
CA ALA A 110 3.48 -24.89 2.60
C ALA A 110 2.03 -24.74 3.06
N GLN A 111 1.06 -25.08 2.20
CA GLN A 111 -0.35 -25.11 2.58
C GLN A 111 -0.66 -26.41 3.34
N ASP A 112 -0.07 -27.51 2.88
CA ASP A 112 -0.16 -28.86 3.42
C ASP A 112 1.24 -29.48 3.57
N HIS A 113 1.34 -30.81 3.60
CA HIS A 113 2.63 -31.50 3.54
C HIS A 113 3.23 -31.33 2.14
N LEU A 114 4.39 -30.66 2.08
CA LEU A 114 5.03 -30.26 0.84
C LEU A 114 6.39 -30.95 0.70
N GLU A 115 6.62 -31.54 -0.46
CA GLU A 115 7.92 -32.13 -0.83
C GLU A 115 8.37 -31.57 -2.16
N PHE A 116 9.61 -31.09 -2.21
CA PHE A 116 10.16 -30.45 -3.39
C PHE A 116 11.68 -30.56 -3.46
N PHE A 117 12.19 -30.38 -4.68
CA PHE A 117 13.62 -30.24 -4.90
C PHE A 117 14.02 -28.78 -5.06
N ILE A 118 15.21 -28.42 -4.59
CA ILE A 118 15.86 -27.14 -4.82
C ILE A 118 17.16 -27.33 -5.57
N ARG A 119 17.44 -26.43 -6.52
CA ARG A 119 18.65 -26.41 -7.32
C ARG A 119 19.08 -24.98 -7.63
N PRO A 120 20.39 -24.68 -7.69
CA PRO A 120 20.86 -23.39 -8.18
C PRO A 120 20.61 -23.22 -9.69
N THR A 121 20.65 -21.98 -10.18
CA THR A 121 20.50 -21.67 -11.62
C THR A 121 21.51 -22.42 -12.49
N THR A 122 22.71 -22.70 -11.97
CA THR A 122 23.78 -23.43 -12.66
C THR A 122 23.39 -24.88 -13.01
N GLU A 123 22.50 -25.50 -12.24
CA GLU A 123 22.03 -26.87 -12.46
C GLU A 123 20.84 -26.95 -13.45
N VAL A 124 20.22 -25.82 -13.80
CA VAL A 124 19.11 -25.79 -14.76
C VAL A 124 19.65 -25.77 -16.19
N ARG A 125 19.63 -26.94 -16.85
CA ARG A 125 20.25 -27.15 -18.17
C ARG A 125 19.37 -26.75 -19.35
N HIS A 126 18.06 -26.78 -19.20
CA HIS A 126 17.13 -26.56 -20.31
C HIS A 126 16.59 -25.14 -20.34
N ARG A 127 16.86 -24.41 -21.43
CA ARG A 127 16.34 -23.05 -21.67
C ARG A 127 14.83 -22.98 -21.54
N LYS A 128 14.08 -23.96 -22.06
CA LYS A 128 12.61 -24.01 -21.95
C LYS A 128 12.13 -23.99 -20.49
N ILE A 129 12.85 -24.64 -19.57
CA ILE A 129 12.53 -24.65 -18.13
C ILE A 129 12.75 -23.27 -17.53
N LEU A 130 13.88 -22.63 -17.84
CA LEU A 130 14.18 -21.28 -17.36
C LEU A 130 13.12 -20.27 -17.81
N ILE A 131 12.82 -20.24 -19.11
CA ILE A 131 11.86 -19.29 -19.68
C ILE A 131 10.46 -19.53 -19.11
N ARG A 132 10.02 -20.79 -18.98
CA ARG A 132 8.71 -21.11 -18.39
C ARG A 132 8.61 -20.67 -16.93
N GLY A 133 9.64 -20.95 -16.12
CA GLY A 133 9.66 -20.53 -14.71
C GLY A 133 9.70 -19.01 -14.56
N LEU A 134 10.49 -18.31 -15.39
CA LEU A 134 10.53 -16.85 -15.42
C LEU A 134 9.20 -16.24 -15.84
N ALA A 135 8.56 -16.75 -16.89
CA ALA A 135 7.25 -16.29 -17.32
C ALA A 135 6.19 -16.46 -16.22
N GLN A 136 6.25 -17.56 -15.48
CA GLN A 136 5.37 -17.79 -14.35
C GLN A 136 5.65 -16.81 -13.19
N LEU A 137 6.93 -16.60 -12.85
CA LEU A 137 7.33 -15.63 -11.84
C LEU A 137 6.83 -14.23 -12.21
N HIS A 138 7.04 -13.79 -13.46
CA HIS A 138 6.54 -12.51 -13.95
C HIS A 138 5.03 -12.39 -13.80
N ARG A 139 4.28 -13.43 -14.18
CA ARG A 139 2.82 -13.44 -14.01
C ARG A 139 2.42 -13.24 -12.54
N TYR A 140 3.08 -13.92 -11.60
CA TYR A 140 2.80 -13.79 -10.17
C TYR A 140 3.17 -12.41 -9.62
N VAL A 141 4.33 -11.90 -10.02
CA VAL A 141 4.79 -10.56 -9.62
C VAL A 141 3.83 -9.49 -10.15
N PHE A 142 3.49 -9.48 -11.45
CA PHE A 142 2.58 -8.48 -12.01
C PHE A 142 1.18 -8.56 -11.41
N SER A 143 0.67 -9.77 -11.16
CA SER A 143 -0.61 -9.94 -10.46
C SER A 143 -0.56 -9.35 -9.05
N THR A 144 0.56 -9.52 -8.36
CA THR A 144 0.77 -8.97 -7.01
C THR A 144 0.89 -7.45 -7.02
N LEU A 145 1.61 -6.88 -7.98
CA LEU A 145 1.70 -5.43 -8.14
C LEU A 145 0.34 -4.80 -8.41
N ALA A 146 -0.49 -5.43 -9.25
CA ALA A 146 -1.86 -4.98 -9.48
C ALA A 146 -2.71 -5.01 -8.20
N LEU A 147 -2.53 -6.02 -7.35
CA LEU A 147 -3.20 -6.10 -6.04
C LEU A 147 -2.72 -5.00 -5.08
N ILE A 148 -1.41 -4.73 -5.04
CA ILE A 148 -0.81 -3.65 -4.23
C ILE A 148 -1.36 -2.30 -4.68
N GLN A 149 -1.32 -2.01 -5.99
CA GLN A 149 -1.83 -0.76 -6.55
C GLN A 149 -3.31 -0.55 -6.24
N THR A 150 -4.12 -1.61 -6.38
CA THR A 150 -5.55 -1.55 -6.07
C THR A 150 -5.79 -1.27 -4.57
N ARG A 151 -4.98 -1.88 -3.70
CA ARG A 151 -5.06 -1.64 -2.25
C ARG A 151 -4.71 -0.19 -1.91
N ASP A 152 -3.67 0.36 -2.50
CA ASP A 152 -3.21 1.72 -2.22
C ASP A 152 -4.20 2.78 -2.71
N GLN A 153 -4.83 2.56 -3.87
CA GLN A 153 -5.91 3.40 -4.36
C GLN A 153 -7.11 3.40 -3.39
N ARG A 154 -7.51 2.20 -2.91
CA ARG A 154 -8.60 2.06 -1.92
C ARG A 154 -8.26 2.75 -0.61
N LEU A 155 -7.03 2.64 -0.12
CA LEU A 155 -6.60 3.30 1.11
C LEU A 155 -6.57 4.83 0.95
N SER A 156 -6.09 5.32 -0.18
CA SER A 156 -6.08 6.74 -0.51
C SER A 156 -7.50 7.32 -0.57
N LEU A 157 -8.43 6.62 -1.24
CA LEU A 157 -9.85 7.01 -1.26
C LEU A 157 -10.46 7.04 0.14
N LYS A 158 -10.21 6.02 0.96
CA LYS A 158 -10.69 5.99 2.35
C LYS A 158 -10.18 7.19 3.15
N ARG A 159 -8.89 7.52 3.05
CA ARG A 159 -8.29 8.68 3.73
C ARG A 159 -8.91 9.99 3.24
N PHE A 160 -9.13 10.13 1.93
CA PHE A 160 -9.80 11.30 1.36
C PHE A 160 -11.23 11.47 1.91
N GLN A 161 -12.02 10.40 1.92
CA GLN A 161 -13.39 10.41 2.46
C GLN A 161 -13.43 10.75 3.95
N GLN A 162 -12.49 10.22 4.74
CA GLN A 162 -12.37 10.56 6.16
C GLN A 162 -12.07 12.05 6.36
N ARG A 163 -11.14 12.61 5.59
CA ARG A 163 -10.84 14.05 5.62
C ARG A 163 -12.04 14.90 5.21
N GLN A 164 -12.77 14.49 4.18
CA GLN A 164 -13.97 15.20 3.73
C GLN A 164 -15.05 15.24 4.82
N ARG A 165 -15.32 14.11 5.50
CA ARG A 165 -16.28 14.06 6.61
C ARG A 165 -15.88 14.96 7.77
N LEU A 166 -14.59 14.95 8.13
CA LEU A 166 -14.07 15.81 9.19
C LEU A 166 -14.20 17.28 8.81
N ASN A 167 -13.83 17.65 7.58
CA ASN A 167 -13.96 19.01 7.08
C ASN A 167 -15.42 19.48 7.08
N GLN A 168 -16.35 18.63 6.63
CA GLN A 168 -17.79 18.94 6.68
C GLN A 168 -18.28 19.17 8.11
N SER A 169 -17.92 18.29 9.05
CA SER A 169 -18.27 18.46 10.46
C SER A 169 -17.72 19.75 11.07
N VAL A 170 -16.47 20.11 10.74
CA VAL A 170 -15.86 21.37 11.18
C VAL A 170 -16.59 22.56 10.56
N THR A 171 -16.87 22.53 9.26
CA THR A 171 -17.60 23.60 8.57
C THR A 171 -19.00 23.79 9.15
N GLU A 172 -19.75 22.71 9.36
CA GLU A 172 -21.08 22.75 9.98
C GLU A 172 -21.02 23.34 11.40
N THR A 173 -20.00 22.98 12.17
CA THR A 173 -19.79 23.52 13.53
C THR A 173 -19.52 25.02 13.48
N VAL A 174 -18.60 25.46 12.62
CA VAL A 174 -18.25 26.89 12.47
C VAL A 174 -19.44 27.69 11.99
N VAL A 175 -20.19 27.20 10.99
CA VAL A 175 -21.40 27.86 10.49
C VAL A 175 -22.43 27.97 11.62
N ARG A 176 -22.68 26.91 12.38
CA ARG A 176 -23.60 26.94 13.52
C ARG A 176 -23.17 27.94 14.60
N THR A 177 -21.87 27.99 14.92
CA THR A 177 -21.33 28.94 15.90
C THR A 177 -21.48 30.38 15.39
N LEU A 178 -21.23 30.63 14.11
CA LEU A 178 -21.40 31.96 13.52
C LEU A 178 -22.87 32.39 13.46
N THR A 179 -23.79 31.50 13.09
CA THR A 179 -25.23 31.81 13.08
C THR A 179 -25.78 32.02 14.49
N GLY A 180 -25.33 31.24 15.48
CA GLY A 180 -25.72 31.46 16.89
C GLY A 180 -25.22 32.78 17.48
N VAL A 181 -24.19 33.40 16.89
CA VAL A 181 -23.73 34.74 17.24
C VAL A 181 -24.55 35.84 16.53
N LEU A 182 -25.23 35.50 15.44
CA LEU A 182 -25.98 36.44 14.59
C LEU A 182 -27.50 36.39 14.79
N ASP A 183 -28.03 35.38 15.50
CA ASP A 183 -29.46 35.28 15.81
C ASP A 183 -29.85 36.29 16.92
N PRO A 184 -30.71 37.30 16.65
CA PRO A 184 -31.03 38.35 17.62
C PRO A 184 -32.15 37.98 18.60
N ASP A 185 -32.87 36.87 18.39
CA ASP A 185 -34.08 36.54 19.16
C ASP A 185 -33.80 35.94 20.56
N ASP A 186 -32.53 35.69 20.90
CA ASP A 186 -32.10 35.30 22.27
C ASP A 186 -31.57 36.50 23.09
N LEU A 187 -31.73 37.73 22.60
CA LEU A 187 -31.25 38.96 23.28
C LEU A 187 -32.26 39.57 24.26
N SER A 188 -33.27 38.82 24.69
CA SER A 188 -34.17 39.23 25.78
C SER A 188 -33.74 38.64 27.11
N GLN A 189 -32.50 38.90 27.55
CA GLN A 189 -32.13 38.93 28.98
C GLN A 189 -30.70 39.48 29.16
N ASP A 190 -30.65 40.78 29.46
CA ASP A 190 -29.73 41.50 30.36
C ASP A 190 -28.32 40.94 30.67
N ILE A 191 -27.61 40.41 29.68
CA ILE A 191 -26.18 40.09 29.79
C ILE A 191 -25.50 40.61 28.53
N GLU A 192 -24.44 41.40 28.73
CA GLU A 192 -23.63 42.02 27.68
C GLU A 192 -23.43 41.08 26.49
N SER A 193 -24.03 41.43 25.34
CA SER A 193 -24.14 40.49 24.22
C SER A 193 -22.76 39.91 23.85
N PRO A 194 -22.66 38.59 23.59
CA PRO A 194 -21.43 37.95 23.13
C PRO A 194 -20.82 38.62 21.90
N LEU A 195 -21.66 39.24 21.07
CA LEU A 195 -21.25 40.05 19.92
C LEU A 195 -20.50 41.32 20.33
N LEU A 196 -20.96 42.03 21.37
CA LEU A 196 -20.25 43.18 21.95
C LEU A 196 -18.95 42.78 22.63
N ALA A 197 -18.90 41.61 23.25
CA ALA A 197 -17.67 41.07 23.85
C ALA A 197 -16.66 40.65 22.78
N ALA A 198 -17.10 39.99 21.72
CA ALA A 198 -16.27 39.60 20.58
C ALA A 198 -15.81 40.84 19.78
N ALA A 199 -16.69 41.79 19.50
CA ALA A 199 -16.35 43.06 18.86
C ALA A 199 -15.42 43.91 19.73
N GLY A 200 -15.58 43.88 21.05
CA GLY A 200 -14.67 44.49 22.01
C GLY A 200 -13.28 43.83 22.02
N ALA A 201 -13.22 42.50 21.95
CA ALA A 201 -11.96 41.76 21.88
C ALA A 201 -11.21 42.00 20.57
N VAL A 202 -11.92 42.01 19.43
CA VAL A 202 -11.36 42.31 18.11
C VAL A 202 -10.95 43.78 17.99
N GLY A 203 -11.79 44.71 18.46
CA GLY A 203 -11.46 46.14 18.53
C GLY A 203 -10.21 46.41 19.36
N LYS A 204 -10.08 45.76 20.52
CA LYS A 204 -8.88 45.86 21.38
C LYS A 204 -7.62 45.28 20.72
N ALA A 205 -7.73 44.16 20.01
CA ALA A 205 -6.61 43.58 19.26
C ALA A 205 -6.17 44.48 18.08
N LEU A 206 -7.10 45.27 17.52
CA LEU A 206 -6.84 46.24 16.45
C LEU A 206 -6.57 47.68 16.96
N GLY A 207 -6.49 47.89 18.27
CA GLY A 207 -6.22 49.20 18.88
C GLY A 207 -7.37 50.22 18.83
N VAL A 208 -8.60 49.77 18.55
CA VAL A 208 -9.80 50.61 18.43
C VAL A 208 -10.66 50.47 19.71
N ALA A 209 -10.82 51.57 20.44
CA ALA A 209 -11.64 51.62 21.66
C ALA A 209 -13.11 51.95 21.33
N ILE A 210 -14.04 51.07 21.72
CA ILE A 210 -15.48 51.26 21.52
C ILE A 210 -16.08 51.76 22.86
N HIS A 211 -16.61 52.98 22.88
CA HIS A 211 -17.25 53.57 24.06
C HIS A 211 -18.77 53.44 24.02
N ARG A 212 -19.39 52.98 25.11
CA ARG A 212 -20.85 52.97 25.27
C ARG A 212 -21.37 54.38 25.48
N ARG A 213 -22.38 54.79 24.71
CA ARG A 213 -23.09 56.06 24.89
C ARG A 213 -24.09 55.93 26.05
N PRO A 214 -24.13 56.86 27.02
CA PRO A 214 -25.07 56.77 28.14
C PRO A 214 -26.49 57.21 27.71
N PRO A 215 -27.55 56.68 28.38
CA PRO A 215 -28.93 56.98 28.02
C PRO A 215 -29.32 58.42 28.44
N GLN A 216 -30.01 59.13 27.54
CA GLN A 216 -30.57 60.45 27.82
C GLN A 216 -31.74 60.33 28.81
N LYS A 217 -31.67 61.04 29.95
CA LYS A 217 -32.79 61.21 30.89
C LYS A 217 -33.80 62.22 30.32
N THR A 218 -35.05 61.81 30.17
CA THR A 218 -36.20 62.69 29.89
C THR A 218 -36.63 63.43 31.18
N PRO A 219 -37.06 64.71 31.13
CA PRO A 219 -37.38 65.49 32.34
C PRO A 219 -38.80 65.21 32.88
N LEU A 220 -38.93 65.33 34.21
CA LEU A 220 -40.15 65.23 35.03
C LEU A 220 -41.19 66.32 34.68
N ALA A 221 -42.48 65.96 34.59
CA ALA A 221 -43.59 66.92 34.55
C ALA A 221 -44.12 67.25 35.96
N PRO A 222 -44.56 68.49 36.24
CA PRO A 222 -44.91 68.94 37.59
C PRO A 222 -46.35 68.60 38.01
N LYS A 223 -46.53 68.40 39.32
CA LYS A 223 -47.84 68.32 40.01
C LYS A 223 -48.46 69.71 40.15
N THR A 224 -49.80 69.78 40.08
CA THR A 224 -50.61 70.88 40.64
C THR A 224 -52.04 70.39 40.93
N PRO A 225 -52.82 71.11 41.76
CA PRO A 225 -53.35 70.64 43.05
C PRO A 225 -54.74 69.99 43.02
#